data_AF-A0A380N059-F1
#
_entry.id   AF-A0A380N059-F1
#
_cell.length_a   1.000
_cell.length_b   1.000
_cell.length_c   1.000
_cell.angle_alpha   90.00
_cell.angle_beta   90.00
_cell.angle_gamma   90.00
#
_symmetry.space_group_name_H-M   'P 1'
#
loop_
_entity.id
_entity.type
_entity.pdbx_description
1 polymer ?
#
loop_
_entity_poly.entity_id
_entity_poly.type
_entity_poly.pdbx_seq_one_letter_code
_entity_poly.pdbx_strand_id
1 'polypeptide(L)' 'MIITQDYDGEWLFIDSSVVKVHQHSFGAASQQYEALGKSVAGNSSKIHLVADTCSNLVIIEVSAGQRHDS' A
#
# COMPACT_ATOMS: atom_id res chain seq x y z
N MET A 1 1.42 1.01 -11.62
CA MET A 1 0.46 1.62 -12.57
C MET A 1 0.47 3.11 -12.31
N ILE A 2 0.58 3.93 -13.35
CA ILE A 2 0.49 5.40 -13.22
C ILE A 2 -0.99 5.79 -13.25
N ILE A 3 -1.45 6.61 -12.29
CA ILE A 3 -2.88 6.90 -12.10
C ILE A 3 -3.29 8.26 -12.69
N THR A 4 -2.41 9.26 -12.67
CA THR A 4 -2.71 10.61 -13.14
C THR A 4 -2.07 10.91 -14.51
N GLN A 5 -2.83 11.57 -15.41
CA GLN A 5 -2.33 12.06 -16.69
C GLN A 5 -1.63 13.43 -16.56
N ASP A 6 -2.00 14.21 -15.54
CA ASP A 6 -1.41 15.52 -15.24
C ASP A 6 -0.18 15.41 -14.33
N TYR A 7 0.59 14.33 -14.50
CA TYR A 7 1.77 14.05 -13.69
C TYR A 7 2.84 15.14 -13.92
N ASP A 8 3.14 15.89 -12.87
CA ASP A 8 4.30 16.78 -12.84
C ASP A 8 5.52 16.02 -12.31
N GLY A 9 6.51 15.80 -13.18
CA GLY A 9 7.63 14.90 -12.93
C GLY A 9 8.81 15.48 -12.15
N GLU A 10 8.74 16.76 -11.79
CA GLU A 10 9.84 17.47 -11.16
C GLU A 10 10.12 16.99 -9.72
N TRP A 11 9.08 16.65 -8.96
CA TRP A 11 9.19 16.21 -7.57
C TRP A 11 8.18 15.13 -7.23
N LEU A 12 8.65 14.10 -6.53
CA LEU A 12 7.84 12.98 -6.07
C LEU A 12 7.99 12.80 -4.56
N PHE A 13 6.86 12.60 -3.89
CA PHE A 13 6.76 12.28 -2.47
C PHE A 13 6.26 10.85 -2.31
N ILE A 14 6.88 10.10 -1.40
CA ILE A 14 6.46 8.76 -1.01
C ILE A 14 5.94 8.79 0.42
N ASP A 15 4.82 8.12 0.63
CA ASP A 15 4.35 7.78 1.96
C ASP A 15 3.75 6.36 1.99
N SER A 16 3.66 5.78 3.18
CA SER A 16 2.97 4.51 3.36
C SER A 16 2.17 4.48 4.66
N SER A 17 0.97 3.91 4.59
CA SER A 17 0.09 3.72 5.73
C SER A 17 -0.19 2.24 5.98
N VAL A 18 -0.10 1.81 7.24
CA VAL A 18 -0.47 0.45 7.66
C VAL A 18 -1.92 0.44 8.11
N VAL A 19 -2.74 -0.37 7.46
CA VAL A 19 -4.19 -0.49 7.74
C VAL A 19 -4.53 -1.90 8.21
N LYS A 20 -5.43 -2.01 9.19
CA LYS A 20 -5.89 -3.31 9.68
C LYS A 20 -6.78 -3.99 8.65
N VAL A 21 -6.52 -5.27 8.44
CA VAL A 21 -7.34 -6.13 7.61
C VAL A 21 -8.52 -6.64 8.43
N HIS A 22 -9.69 -6.72 7.80
CA HIS A 22 -10.86 -7.33 8.42
C HIS A 22 -10.56 -8.81 8.76
N GLN A 23 -10.88 -9.24 9.98
CA GLN A 23 -10.45 -10.55 10.48
C GLN A 23 -10.89 -11.74 9.61
N HIS A 24 -12.02 -11.64 8.91
CA HIS A 24 -12.50 -12.69 8.00
C HIS A 24 -11.79 -12.71 6.66
N SER A 25 -11.10 -11.64 6.26
CA SER A 25 -10.22 -11.65 5.10
C SER A 25 -8.93 -12.41 5.39
N PHE A 26 -8.52 -12.49 6.67
CA PHE A 26 -7.31 -13.17 7.10
C PHE A 26 -7.63 -14.60 7.55
N GLY A 27 -7.83 -15.52 6.60
CA GLY A 27 -8.14 -16.92 6.94
C GLY A 27 -8.70 -17.77 5.80
N ALA A 28 -9.23 -17.15 4.74
CA ALA A 28 -9.51 -17.86 3.49
C ALA A 28 -8.18 -18.07 2.77
N ALA A 29 -7.59 -19.25 2.89
CA ALA A 29 -6.33 -19.57 2.24
C ALA A 29 -6.53 -19.64 0.71
N SER A 30 -6.12 -18.59 0.00
CA SER A 30 -5.82 -18.69 -1.43
C SER A 30 -4.31 -18.84 -1.63
N GLN A 31 -3.89 -19.45 -2.74
CA GLN A 31 -2.48 -19.45 -3.14
C GLN A 31 -2.06 -18.13 -3.80
N GLN A 32 -2.98 -17.17 -3.92
CA GLN A 32 -2.72 -15.89 -4.57
C GLN A 32 -2.12 -14.90 -3.58
N TYR A 33 -1.34 -13.96 -4.10
CA TYR A 33 -0.85 -12.86 -3.31
C TYR A 33 -1.95 -11.82 -3.10
N GLU A 34 -2.47 -11.73 -1.89
CA GLU A 34 -3.60 -10.84 -1.53
C GLU A 34 -3.15 -9.59 -0.75
N ALA A 35 -1.83 -9.34 -0.66
CA ALA A 35 -1.25 -8.25 0.10
C ALA A 35 -1.66 -8.25 1.59
N LEU A 36 -1.86 -9.44 2.17
CA LEU A 36 -2.17 -9.65 3.58
C LEU A 36 -0.92 -10.09 4.35
N GLY A 37 -0.76 -9.62 5.59
CA GLY A 37 0.21 -10.21 6.51
C GLY A 37 0.14 -9.68 7.93
N LYS A 38 1.14 -10.00 8.77
CA LYS A 38 1.12 -9.73 10.22
C LYS A 38 2.21 -8.72 10.61
N SER A 39 1.82 -7.47 10.85
CA SER A 39 2.70 -6.41 11.40
C SER A 39 2.59 -6.32 12.93
N VAL A 40 3.27 -5.34 13.52
CA VAL A 40 3.09 -4.94 14.93
C VAL A 40 1.64 -4.59 15.30
N ALA A 41 0.83 -4.14 14.34
CA ALA A 41 -0.58 -3.79 14.54
C ALA A 41 -1.55 -4.99 14.36
N GLY A 42 -1.03 -6.21 14.20
CA GLY A 42 -1.81 -7.41 13.89
C GLY A 42 -1.94 -7.68 12.39
N ASN A 43 -3.04 -8.31 11.97
CA ASN A 43 -3.32 -8.61 10.57
C ASN A 43 -3.54 -7.31 9.80
N SER A 44 -2.67 -7.01 8.84
CA SER A 44 -2.64 -5.72 8.16
C SER A 44 -2.13 -5.81 6.71
N SER A 45 -2.41 -4.73 5.98
CA SER A 45 -1.84 -4.40 4.69
C SER A 45 -1.17 -3.04 4.77
N LYS A 46 -0.23 -2.78 3.86
CA LYS A 46 0.46 -1.49 3.73
C LYS A 46 0.09 -0.89 2.39
N ILE A 47 -0.42 0.34 2.40
CA ILE A 47 -0.74 1.12 1.20
C ILE A 47 0.42 2.07 0.96
N HIS A 48 1.10 1.92 -0.16
CA HIS A 48 2.18 2.79 -0.62
C HIS A 48 1.62 3.78 -1.63
N LEU A 49 1.94 5.05 -1.43
CA LEU A 49 1.48 6.15 -2.26
C LEU A 49 2.68 6.94 -2.78
N VAL A 50 2.61 7.29 -4.05
CA VAL A 50 3.50 8.28 -4.67
C VAL A 50 2.64 9.44 -5.14
N ALA A 51 2.97 10.66 -4.74
CA ALA A 51 2.29 11.87 -5.17
C ALA A 51 3.30 12.89 -5.72
N ASP A 52 2.85 13.74 -6.65
CA ASP A 52 3.63 14.89 -7.12
C ASP A 52 3.39 16.14 -6.25
N THR A 53 4.08 17.23 -6.59
CA THR A 53 3.92 18.56 -5.94
C THR A 53 2.53 19.15 -6.05
N CYS A 54 1.75 18.74 -7.05
CA CYS A 54 0.38 19.20 -7.26
C CYS A 54 -0.64 18.33 -6.51
N SER A 55 -0.18 17.41 -5.65
CA SER A 55 -1.02 16.44 -4.94
C SER A 55 -1.74 15.44 -5.85
N ASN A 56 -1.24 15.24 -7.08
CA ASN A 56 -1.76 14.19 -7.94
C ASN A 56 -1.16 12.85 -7.52
N LEU A 57 -1.99 11.81 -7.41
CA LEU A 57 -1.52 10.46 -7.17
C LEU A 57 -0.88 9.89 -8.45
N VAL A 58 0.40 9.55 -8.35
CA VAL A 58 1.16 8.96 -9.44
C VAL A 58 1.09 7.45 -9.34
N ILE A 59 1.28 6.86 -8.17
CA ILE A 59 1.29 5.40 -7.96
C ILE A 59 0.53 5.04 -6.68
N ILE A 60 -0.23 3.94 -6.75
CA ILE A 60 -0.74 3.21 -5.60
C ILE A 60 -0.27 1.75 -5.68
N GLU A 61 0.26 1.24 -4.58
CA GLU A 61 0.60 -0.17 -4.43
C GLU A 61 0.14 -0.66 -3.06
N VAL A 62 -0.31 -1.91 -2.98
CA VAL A 62 -0.69 -2.55 -1.71
C VAL A 62 0.21 -3.76 -1.49
N SER A 63 0.80 -3.85 -0.31
CA SER A 63 1.62 -5.00 0.10
C SER A 63 1.17 -5.57 1.44
N ALA A 64 1.67 -6.77 1.76
CA ALA A 64 1.53 -7.35 3.09
C ALA A 64 2.06 -6.40 4.17
N GLY A 65 1.34 -6.30 5.30
CA GLY A 65 1.57 -5.26 6.31
C GLY A 65 2.96 -5.27 6.95
N GLN A 66 3.56 -6.45 7.12
CA GLN A 66 4.89 -6.65 7.71
C GLN A 66 6.06 -6.29 6.78
N ARG A 67 5.77 -5.92 5.53
CA ARG A 67 6.81 -5.66 4.55
C ARG A 67 7.63 -4.43 4.99
N HIS A 68 8.91 -4.63 5.26
CA HIS A 68 9.84 -3.64 5.84
C HIS A 68 9.61 -3.32 7.32
N ASP A 69 9.02 -4.24 8.08
CA ASP A 69 9.02 -4.20 9.54
C ASP A 69 10.22 -5.03 10.04
N SER A 70 11.37 -4.40 10.27
CA SER A 70 12.60 -5.03 10.78
C SER A 70 13.18 -4.24 11.93
#